data_AF-A0A7J6UBA4-F1
#
_entry.id   AF-A0A7J6UBA4-F1
#
_cell.length_a   1.000
_cell.length_b   1.000
_cell.length_c   1.000
_cell.angle_alpha   90.00
_cell.angle_beta   90.00
_cell.angle_gamma   90.00
#
_symmetry.space_group_name_H-M   'P 1'
#
loop_
_entity.id
_entity.type
_entity.pdbx_description
1 polymer ?
#
loop_
_entity_poly.entity_id
_entity_poly.type
_entity_poly.pdbx_seq_one_letter_code
_entity_poly.pdbx_strand_id
1 'polypeptide(L)'
;FHPEACGGPTDTSFLFTYFINAVVNPTALPVTTVPYRLPSPVKKVLVLGSGGLSIGQAGEFDYSGSQCIKALKESNIMSVLINPNIATVQTSKGLADKVYFLPVTPEFVTSVIEIEKPDGLFCTFGGQTALNCAVALHDAGVLKKHN
;
A
#
# COMPACT_ATOMS: atom_id res chain seq x y z
N PHE A 1 -30.51 -2.34 -2.19
CA PHE A 1 -29.92 -1.50 -1.13
C PHE A 1 -30.89 -0.37 -0.84
N HIS A 2 -30.76 0.27 0.33
CA HIS A 2 -31.64 1.33 0.79
C HIS A 2 -30.87 2.66 0.77
N PRO A 3 -30.94 3.44 -0.32
CA PRO A 3 -30.15 4.68 -0.46
C PRO A 3 -30.51 5.76 0.54
N GLU A 4 -31.71 5.70 1.12
CA GLU A 4 -32.15 6.55 2.22
C GLU A 4 -31.23 6.42 3.43
N ALA A 5 -30.60 5.25 3.58
CA ALA A 5 -30.05 4.76 4.82
C ALA A 5 -31.08 4.85 5.98
N CYS A 6 -30.86 4.15 7.07
CA CYS A 6 -31.57 4.33 8.35
C CYS A 6 -30.88 3.36 9.33
N GLY A 7 -29.71 3.77 9.81
CA GLY A 7 -28.77 2.88 10.51
C GLY A 7 -27.75 2.19 9.60
N GLY A 8 -27.67 2.57 8.31
CA GLY A 8 -26.66 2.13 7.35
C GLY A 8 -25.85 3.30 6.78
N PRO A 9 -24.83 3.03 5.94
CA PRO A 9 -23.98 4.07 5.35
C PRO A 9 -24.76 4.95 4.35
N THR A 10 -24.41 6.23 4.29
CA THR A 10 -25.09 7.25 3.46
C THR A 10 -24.49 7.41 2.06
N ASP A 11 -23.63 6.47 1.66
CA ASP A 11 -22.82 6.48 0.44
C ASP A 11 -23.62 6.58 -0.86
N THR A 12 -24.91 6.25 -0.83
CA THR A 12 -25.80 6.20 -2.00
C THR A 12 -26.93 7.23 -1.98
N SER A 13 -26.91 8.17 -1.03
CA SER A 13 -27.92 9.23 -0.90
C SER A 13 -27.97 10.17 -2.12
N PHE A 14 -26.87 10.30 -2.86
CA PHE A 14 -26.78 11.09 -4.09
C PHE A 14 -27.79 10.64 -5.17
N LEU A 15 -28.30 9.39 -5.09
CA LEU A 15 -29.31 8.87 -6.00
C LEU A 15 -30.65 9.62 -5.90
N PHE A 16 -31.00 10.16 -4.73
CA PHE A 16 -32.20 11.01 -4.61
C PHE A 16 -32.05 12.31 -5.40
N THR A 17 -30.87 12.92 -5.37
CA THR A 17 -30.58 14.12 -6.16
C THR A 17 -30.70 13.82 -7.66
N TYR A 18 -30.18 12.67 -8.11
CA TYR A 18 -30.38 12.24 -9.52
C TYR A 18 -31.85 12.08 -9.87
N PHE A 19 -32.64 11.45 -8.99
CA PHE A 19 -34.08 11.29 -9.20
C PHE A 19 -34.80 12.63 -9.32
N ILE A 20 -34.57 13.56 -8.38
CA ILE A 20 -35.17 14.90 -8.42
C ILE A 20 -34.77 15.65 -9.69
N ASN A 21 -33.49 15.59 -10.07
CA ASN A 21 -32.99 16.25 -11.29
C ASN A 21 -33.63 15.69 -12.56
N ALA A 22 -33.84 14.38 -12.64
CA ALA A 22 -34.48 13.74 -13.79
C ALA A 22 -35.97 14.12 -13.90
N VAL A 23 -36.67 14.28 -12.78
CA VAL A 23 -38.06 14.75 -12.75
C VAL A 23 -38.17 16.22 -13.18
N VAL A 24 -37.26 17.08 -12.72
CA VAL A 24 -37.27 18.51 -13.02
C VAL A 24 -36.77 18.82 -14.44
N ASN A 25 -35.81 18.03 -14.96
CA ASN A 25 -35.25 18.22 -16.29
C ASN A 25 -35.10 16.86 -17.03
N PRO A 26 -36.15 16.41 -17.75
CA PRO A 26 -36.20 15.08 -18.38
C PRO A 26 -35.15 14.84 -19.46
N THR A 27 -34.53 15.90 -20.00
CA THR A 27 -33.51 15.80 -21.04
C THR A 27 -32.08 15.65 -20.51
N ALA A 28 -31.86 15.75 -19.20
CA ALA A 28 -30.55 15.52 -18.59
C ALA A 28 -30.25 14.01 -18.50
N LEU A 29 -29.25 13.54 -19.25
CA LEU A 29 -28.80 12.14 -19.20
C LEU A 29 -28.24 11.80 -17.81
N PRO A 30 -28.67 10.69 -17.16
CA PRO A 30 -28.32 10.42 -15.76
C PRO A 30 -27.01 9.61 -15.56
N VAL A 31 -26.19 9.40 -16.60
CA VAL A 31 -25.00 8.54 -16.49
C VAL A 31 -23.77 9.22 -17.06
N THR A 32 -22.94 9.78 -16.17
CA THR A 32 -21.52 10.01 -16.43
C THR A 32 -20.75 8.78 -15.97
N THR A 33 -20.45 7.87 -16.90
CA THR A 33 -19.39 6.89 -16.66
C THR A 33 -18.08 7.66 -16.57
N VAL A 34 -17.50 7.70 -15.38
CA VAL A 34 -16.15 8.23 -15.21
C VAL A 34 -15.20 7.20 -15.83
N PRO A 35 -14.34 7.58 -16.79
CA PRO A 35 -13.38 6.63 -17.35
C PRO A 35 -12.44 6.17 -16.23
N TYR A 36 -12.51 4.89 -15.88
CA TYR A 36 -11.59 4.27 -14.93
C TYR A 36 -10.39 3.70 -15.70
N ARG A 37 -9.19 4.22 -15.41
CA ARG A 37 -7.95 3.68 -15.96
C ARG A 37 -7.43 2.60 -15.02
N LEU A 38 -7.31 1.38 -15.53
CA LEU A 38 -6.65 0.30 -14.80
C LEU A 38 -5.20 0.72 -14.48
N PRO A 39 -4.73 0.53 -13.23
CA PRO A 39 -3.35 0.80 -12.88
C PRO A 39 -2.40 -0.12 -13.67
N SER A 40 -1.17 0.35 -13.87
CA SER A 40 -0.12 -0.44 -14.53
C SER A 40 0.16 -1.73 -13.73
N PRO A 41 0.44 -2.85 -14.41
CA PRO A 41 0.72 -4.12 -13.73
C PRO A 41 2.02 -4.02 -12.92
N VAL A 42 1.94 -4.28 -11.62
CA VAL A 42 3.08 -4.34 -10.68
C VAL A 42 3.53 -5.80 -10.59
N LYS A 43 4.82 -6.08 -10.77
CA LYS A 43 5.36 -7.45 -10.73
C LYS A 43 6.26 -7.69 -9.52
N LYS A 44 6.96 -6.66 -9.04
CA LYS A 44 7.82 -6.75 -7.86
C LYS A 44 7.58 -5.56 -6.92
N VAL A 45 7.39 -5.86 -5.63
CA VAL A 45 7.20 -4.86 -4.59
C VAL A 45 8.27 -5.01 -3.52
N LEU A 46 8.88 -3.89 -3.15
CA LEU A 46 9.73 -3.76 -1.97
C LEU A 46 8.87 -3.36 -0.76
N VAL A 47 8.91 -4.15 0.30
CA VAL A 47 8.17 -3.94 1.54
C VAL A 47 9.15 -3.52 2.63
N LEU A 48 8.91 -2.38 3.26
CA LEU A 48 9.70 -1.89 4.38
C LEU A 48 9.08 -2.38 5.70
N GLY A 49 9.84 -3.14 6.47
CA GLY A 49 9.47 -3.61 7.80
C GLY A 49 9.57 -2.53 8.87
N SER A 50 9.25 -2.90 10.11
CA SER A 50 9.20 -2.04 11.30
C SER A 50 10.55 -1.45 11.72
N GLY A 51 11.66 -2.07 11.29
CA GLY A 51 12.99 -1.72 11.76
C GLY A 51 13.32 -2.41 13.09
N GLY A 52 14.17 -1.77 13.90
CA GLY A 52 14.45 -2.25 15.25
C GLY A 52 13.30 -1.93 16.22
N LEU A 53 13.09 -2.79 17.22
CA LEU A 53 12.07 -2.60 18.26
C LEU A 53 12.31 -1.25 18.98
N SER A 54 11.36 -0.33 18.83
CA SER A 54 11.33 0.95 19.53
C SER A 54 10.10 1.00 20.43
N ILE A 55 10.18 1.72 21.56
CA ILE A 55 9.02 1.89 22.46
C ILE A 55 7.89 2.57 21.67
N GLY A 56 6.72 1.92 21.59
CA GLY A 56 5.59 2.39 20.78
C GLY A 56 5.59 1.93 19.30
N GLN A 57 6.59 1.17 18.87
CA GLN A 57 6.63 0.45 17.59
C GLN A 57 6.70 -1.06 17.90
N ALA A 58 5.55 -1.64 18.24
CA ALA A 58 5.43 -3.03 18.69
C ALA A 58 5.22 -4.02 17.52
N GLY A 59 5.05 -5.31 17.86
CA GLY A 59 4.83 -6.42 16.91
C GLY A 59 3.56 -6.33 16.04
N GLU A 60 2.76 -5.27 16.16
CA GLU A 60 1.63 -5.00 15.25
C GLU A 60 2.10 -4.87 13.79
N PHE A 61 3.26 -4.24 13.58
CA PHE A 61 3.81 -4.03 12.23
C PHE A 61 4.39 -5.32 11.64
N ASP A 62 4.89 -6.23 12.49
CA ASP A 62 5.32 -7.54 12.03
C ASP A 62 4.10 -8.35 11.52
N TYR A 63 2.94 -8.21 12.16
CA TYR A 63 1.69 -8.82 11.71
C TYR A 63 1.17 -8.16 10.42
N SER A 64 1.03 -6.83 10.40
CA SER A 64 0.52 -6.09 9.24
C SER A 64 1.40 -6.30 8.00
N GLY A 65 2.72 -6.28 8.18
CA GLY A 65 3.68 -6.59 7.12
C GLY A 65 3.57 -8.02 6.61
N SER A 66 3.30 -8.99 7.48
CA SER A 66 3.07 -10.39 7.09
C SER A 66 1.78 -10.57 6.27
N GLN A 67 0.70 -9.86 6.62
CA GLN A 67 -0.55 -9.87 5.83
C GLN A 67 -0.36 -9.22 4.45
N CYS A 68 0.41 -8.14 4.40
CA CYS A 68 0.82 -7.50 3.15
C CYS A 68 1.55 -8.49 2.22
N ILE A 69 2.56 -9.20 2.74
CA ILE A 69 3.33 -10.19 1.96
C ILE A 69 2.41 -11.33 1.48
N LYS A 70 1.49 -11.80 2.33
CA LYS A 70 0.51 -12.81 1.94
C LYS A 70 -0.35 -12.35 0.76
N ALA A 71 -0.89 -11.13 0.81
CA ALA A 71 -1.71 -10.56 -0.26
C ALA A 71 -0.93 -10.40 -1.58
N LEU A 72 0.35 -9.99 -1.51
CA LEU A 72 1.24 -9.92 -2.67
C LEU A 72 1.43 -11.30 -3.32
N LYS A 73 1.68 -12.32 -2.49
CA LYS A 73 1.86 -13.70 -2.94
C LYS A 73 0.60 -14.27 -3.62
N GLU A 74 -0.57 -14.07 -3.02
CA GLU A 74 -1.87 -14.48 -3.60
C GLU A 74 -2.16 -13.74 -4.92
N SER A 75 -1.61 -12.54 -5.10
CA SER A 75 -1.72 -11.74 -6.32
C SER A 75 -0.63 -12.04 -7.36
N ASN A 76 0.24 -13.04 -7.14
CA ASN A 76 1.41 -13.36 -7.97
C ASN A 76 2.40 -12.18 -8.15
N ILE A 77 2.54 -11.35 -7.12
CA ILE A 77 3.50 -10.24 -7.07
C ILE A 77 4.70 -10.65 -6.22
N MET A 78 5.91 -10.52 -6.77
CA MET A 78 7.14 -10.85 -6.07
C MET A 78 7.38 -9.86 -4.92
N SER A 79 7.65 -10.39 -3.75
CA SER A 79 7.84 -9.63 -2.51
C SER A 79 9.31 -9.63 -2.07
N VAL A 80 9.88 -8.44 -1.91
CA VAL A 80 11.19 -8.23 -1.29
C VAL A 80 10.96 -7.52 0.04
N LEU A 81 11.42 -8.08 1.14
CA LEU A 81 11.30 -7.49 2.48
C LEU A 81 12.65 -6.94 2.95
N ILE A 82 12.65 -5.73 3.51
CA ILE A 82 13.75 -5.23 4.34
C ILE A 82 13.27 -5.16 5.80
N ASN A 83 13.88 -5.95 6.68
CA ASN A 83 13.64 -5.86 8.12
C ASN A 83 14.90 -6.33 8.89
N PRO A 84 15.52 -5.48 9.74
CA PRO A 84 16.70 -5.86 10.51
C PRO A 84 16.37 -6.80 11.68
N ASN A 85 15.11 -6.88 12.12
CA ASN A 85 14.72 -7.70 13.25
C ASN A 85 14.60 -9.18 12.86
N ILE A 86 15.64 -9.96 13.18
CA ILE A 86 15.71 -11.40 12.92
C ILE A 86 14.72 -12.23 13.74
N ALA A 87 14.15 -11.67 14.81
CA ALA A 87 13.32 -12.39 15.77
C ALA A 87 11.82 -12.14 15.52
N THR A 88 11.40 -12.09 14.26
CA THR A 88 10.00 -11.85 13.87
C THR A 88 9.45 -12.95 12.96
N VAL A 89 8.14 -13.16 13.04
CA VAL A 89 7.44 -14.05 12.10
C VAL A 89 7.53 -13.51 10.67
N GLN A 90 7.57 -12.18 10.51
CA GLN A 90 7.67 -11.50 9.22
C GLN A 90 8.90 -11.93 8.41
N THR A 91 10.02 -12.23 9.08
CA THR A 91 11.26 -12.69 8.46
C THR A 91 11.38 -14.21 8.33
N SER A 92 10.31 -14.95 8.60
CA SER A 92 10.31 -16.42 8.50
C SER A 92 10.53 -16.89 7.07
N LYS A 93 11.27 -17.99 6.93
CA LYS A 93 11.58 -18.59 5.63
C LYS A 93 10.28 -18.93 4.87
N GLY A 94 10.18 -18.46 3.63
CA GLY A 94 9.07 -18.77 2.72
C GLY A 94 7.84 -17.86 2.83
N LEU A 95 7.86 -16.87 3.73
CA LEU A 95 6.83 -15.85 3.79
C LEU A 95 7.01 -14.85 2.63
N ALA A 96 8.10 -14.07 2.65
CA ALA A 96 8.53 -13.26 1.51
C ALA A 96 9.41 -14.06 0.55
N ASP A 97 9.44 -13.66 -0.73
CA ASP A 97 10.29 -14.31 -1.74
C ASP A 97 11.78 -14.02 -1.48
N LYS A 98 12.09 -12.80 -1.03
CA LYS A 98 13.44 -12.41 -0.63
C LYS A 98 13.42 -11.52 0.61
N VAL A 99 14.37 -11.74 1.51
CA VAL A 99 14.51 -10.97 2.76
C VAL A 99 15.92 -10.38 2.85
N TYR A 100 16.00 -9.09 3.15
CA TYR A 100 17.22 -8.37 3.46
C TYR A 100 17.20 -7.97 4.94
N PHE A 101 18.15 -8.50 5.71
CA PHE A 101 18.36 -8.12 7.11
C PHE A 101 19.23 -6.86 7.19
N LEU A 102 18.68 -5.74 6.69
CA LEU A 102 19.33 -4.44 6.65
C LEU A 102 18.51 -3.40 7.43
N PRO A 103 19.15 -2.33 7.96
CA PRO A 103 18.43 -1.21 8.56
C PRO A 103 17.48 -0.53 7.55
N VAL A 104 16.29 -0.13 8.02
CA VAL A 104 15.32 0.63 7.22
C VAL A 104 15.72 2.10 7.23
N THR A 105 16.74 2.42 6.42
CA THR A 105 17.30 3.76 6.25
C THR A 105 17.45 4.08 4.77
N PRO A 106 17.43 5.37 4.36
CA PRO A 106 17.46 5.74 2.94
C PRO A 106 18.65 5.14 2.18
N GLU A 107 19.81 5.06 2.81
CA GLU A 107 21.04 4.55 2.20
C GLU A 107 20.89 3.07 1.81
N PHE A 108 20.54 2.22 2.78
CA PHE A 108 20.38 0.78 2.54
C PHE A 108 19.18 0.47 1.65
N VAL A 109 18.07 1.18 1.82
CA VAL A 109 16.89 0.99 0.97
C VAL A 109 17.20 1.38 -0.48
N THR A 110 17.96 2.46 -0.71
CA THR A 110 18.43 2.85 -2.05
C THR A 110 19.25 1.74 -2.70
N SER A 111 20.22 1.17 -1.98
CA SER A 111 21.04 0.07 -2.51
C SER A 111 20.19 -1.16 -2.89
N VAL A 112 19.16 -1.49 -2.10
CA VAL A 112 18.25 -2.59 -2.43
C VAL A 112 17.38 -2.24 -3.64
N ILE A 113 16.90 -1.01 -3.78
CA ILE A 113 16.17 -0.55 -4.97
C ILE A 113 17.03 -0.69 -6.23
N GLU A 114 18.31 -0.33 -6.16
CA GLU A 114 19.24 -0.44 -7.30
C GLU A 114 19.45 -1.88 -7.76
N ILE A 115 19.53 -2.81 -6.81
CA ILE A 115 19.73 -4.25 -7.06
C ILE A 115 18.44 -4.91 -7.56
N GLU A 116 17.33 -4.68 -6.84
CA GLU A 116 16.08 -5.40 -7.06
C GLU A 116 15.20 -4.79 -8.14
N LYS A 117 15.32 -3.47 -8.37
CA LYS A 117 14.50 -2.70 -9.30
C LYS A 117 12.99 -2.99 -9.14
N PRO A 118 12.42 -2.76 -7.94
CA PRO A 118 11.01 -2.99 -7.69
C PRO A 118 10.13 -1.99 -8.47
N ASP A 119 8.92 -2.41 -8.84
CA ASP A 119 7.92 -1.55 -9.49
C ASP A 119 7.09 -0.76 -8.48
N GLY A 120 7.19 -1.11 -7.19
CA GLY A 120 6.46 -0.47 -6.11
C GLY A 120 7.16 -0.58 -4.76
N LEU A 121 6.90 0.39 -3.88
CA LEU A 121 7.43 0.46 -2.52
C LEU A 121 6.27 0.56 -1.53
N PHE A 122 6.14 -0.42 -0.65
CA PHE A 122 5.14 -0.43 0.42
C PHE A 122 5.80 -0.06 1.75
N CYS A 123 5.41 1.10 2.30
CA CYS A 123 6.01 1.68 3.50
C CYS A 123 5.02 1.92 4.65
N THR A 124 3.73 1.63 4.45
CA THR A 124 2.66 1.89 5.43
C THR A 124 2.44 0.75 6.43
N PHE A 125 3.13 -0.38 6.25
CA PHE A 125 3.00 -1.56 7.12
C PHE A 125 4.14 -1.71 8.13
N GLY A 126 5.18 -0.87 8.04
CA GLY A 126 6.38 -0.88 8.90
C GLY A 126 6.44 0.30 9.88
N GLY A 127 5.29 0.88 10.24
CA GLY A 127 5.22 1.97 11.20
C GLY A 127 5.95 3.25 10.76
N GLN A 128 6.35 4.07 11.74
CA GLN A 128 6.91 5.39 11.46
C GLN A 128 8.31 5.31 10.84
N THR A 129 9.09 4.28 11.19
CA THR A 129 10.43 4.05 10.62
C THR A 129 10.36 3.90 9.11
N ALA A 130 9.49 3.01 8.62
CA ALA A 130 9.28 2.77 7.20
C ALA A 130 8.72 4.02 6.48
N LEU A 131 7.74 4.68 7.08
CA LEU A 131 7.12 5.86 6.50
C LEU A 131 8.11 7.02 6.35
N ASN A 132 8.87 7.33 7.39
CA ASN A 132 9.89 8.37 7.36
C ASN A 132 10.98 8.07 6.33
N CYS A 133 11.42 6.81 6.25
CA CYS A 133 12.39 6.39 5.25
C CYS A 133 11.86 6.61 3.82
N ALA A 134 10.60 6.25 3.56
CA ALA A 134 9.99 6.43 2.25
C ALA A 134 9.83 7.91 1.87
N VAL A 135 9.44 8.77 2.81
CA VAL A 135 9.36 10.23 2.60
C VAL A 135 10.75 10.80 2.28
N ALA A 136 11.78 10.42 3.04
CA ALA A 136 13.15 10.88 2.77
C ALA A 136 13.65 10.44 1.37
N LEU A 137 13.34 9.21 0.95
CA LEU A 137 13.67 8.70 -0.39
C LEU A 137 12.92 9.46 -1.50
N HIS A 138 11.65 9.79 -1.27
CA HIS A 138 10.85 10.59 -2.18
C HIS A 138 11.44 12.00 -2.34
N ASP A 139 11.72 12.67 -1.21
CA ASP A 139 12.22 14.05 -1.19
C ASP A 139 13.63 14.16 -1.79
N ALA A 140 14.46 13.13 -1.60
CA ALA A 140 15.76 13.00 -2.26
C ALA A 140 15.66 12.65 -3.77
N GLY A 141 14.46 12.41 -4.30
CA GLY A 141 14.23 12.06 -5.71
C GLY A 141 14.66 10.65 -6.09
N VAL A 142 15.01 9.80 -5.12
CA VAL A 142 15.46 8.41 -5.37
C VAL A 142 14.35 7.60 -6.03
N LEU A 143 13.12 7.69 -5.52
CA LEU A 143 11.99 6.93 -6.07
C LEU A 143 11.77 7.29 -7.54
N LYS A 144 11.68 8.60 -7.84
CA LYS A 144 11.50 9.12 -9.21
C LYS A 144 12.62 8.72 -10.17
N LYS A 145 13.86 8.59 -9.69
CA LYS A 145 15.01 8.15 -10.49
C LYS A 145 14.88 6.67 -10.89
N HIS A 146 14.17 5.87 -10.11
CA HIS A 146 14.08 4.41 -10.25
C HIS A 146 12.66 3.91 -10.63
N ASN A 147 11.78 4.83 -11.07
CA ASN A 147 10.34 4.73 -11.43
C ASN A 147 9.40 5.32 -10.37
#